data_AF-A0A832RJ13-F1
#
_entry.id   AF-A0A832RJ13-F1
#
_cell.length_a   1.000
_cell.length_b   1.000
_cell.length_c   1.000
_cell.angle_alpha   90.00
_cell.angle_beta   90.00
_cell.angle_gamma   90.00
#
_symmetry.space_group_name_H-M   'P 1'
#
loop_
_entity.id
_entity.type
_entity.pdbx_description
1 polymer ?
#
loop_
_entity_poly.entity_id
_entity_poly.type
_entity_poly.pdbx_seq_one_letter_code
_entity_poly.pdbx_strand_id
1 'polypeptide(L)'
;MHKNQQTIDKIWQTISEKNLCSASFDDAITKTYFFHKIGQIFDIPLVYYDFDLLYSGYLGANILSQNKNVELLNPKENWRNTVGETIDKISKQKHIVVIDSLNGFFTLLTDNKDSGRIINTVLIMMASAATKSDSTVLIGSTAKSKNNDGWFLPGIGRKVVQIPKMNFISVRKQNGALNLISWNDDNSVKFSLPITNLDFE
;
A
#
# COMPACT_ATOMS: atom_id res chain seq x y z
N MET A 1 24.94 -11.51 -0.47
CA MET A 1 24.50 -10.29 0.24
C MET A 1 24.29 -9.09 -0.69
N HIS A 2 25.26 -8.70 -1.54
CA HIS A 2 25.13 -7.50 -2.40
C HIS A 2 23.91 -7.46 -3.35
N LYS A 3 23.51 -8.58 -3.97
CA LYS A 3 22.34 -8.62 -4.88
C LYS A 3 21.00 -8.38 -4.16
N ASN A 4 20.86 -8.82 -2.90
CA ASN A 4 19.62 -8.64 -2.14
C ASN A 4 19.44 -7.17 -1.72
N GLN A 5 20.53 -6.54 -1.26
CA GLN A 5 20.52 -5.13 -0.91
C GLN A 5 20.14 -4.24 -2.11
N GLN A 6 20.70 -4.51 -3.29
CA GLN A 6 20.33 -3.78 -4.50
C GLN A 6 18.85 -3.92 -4.89
N THR A 7 18.25 -5.09 -4.68
CA THR A 7 16.80 -5.28 -4.91
C THR A 7 15.98 -4.51 -3.88
N ILE A 8 16.36 -4.56 -2.60
CA ILE A 8 15.72 -3.82 -1.51
C ILE A 8 15.78 -2.31 -1.76
N ASP A 9 16.95 -1.79 -2.12
CA ASP A 9 17.16 -0.37 -2.41
C ASP A 9 16.30 0.09 -3.59
N LYS A 10 16.18 -0.74 -4.64
CA LYS A 10 15.29 -0.46 -5.77
C LYS A 10 13.82 -0.50 -5.37
N ILE A 11 13.40 -1.46 -4.55
CA ILE A 11 12.02 -1.50 -4.04
C ILE A 11 11.74 -0.20 -3.27
N TRP A 12 12.63 0.19 -2.36
CA TRP A 12 12.51 1.44 -1.60
C TRP A 12 12.40 2.65 -2.53
N GLN A 13 13.38 2.83 -3.43
CA GLN A 13 13.41 3.92 -4.39
C GLN A 13 12.12 3.98 -5.21
N THR A 14 11.56 2.83 -5.56
CA THR A 14 10.31 2.76 -6.32
C THR A 14 9.12 3.19 -5.47
N ILE A 15 8.93 2.62 -4.28
CA ILE A 15 7.77 2.94 -3.43
C ILE A 15 7.83 4.37 -2.88
N SER A 16 9.03 4.91 -2.67
CA SER A 16 9.28 6.25 -2.14
C SER A 16 9.57 7.29 -3.24
N GLU A 17 9.43 6.95 -4.53
CA GLU A 17 9.63 7.91 -5.63
C GLU A 17 8.71 9.13 -5.46
N LYS A 18 7.52 8.89 -4.91
CA LYS A 18 6.58 9.90 -4.43
C LYS A 18 6.18 9.55 -3.00
N ASN A 19 5.68 10.54 -2.25
CA ASN A 19 5.15 10.31 -0.90
C ASN A 19 3.80 9.57 -0.89
N LEU A 20 3.22 9.26 -2.05
CA LEU A 20 1.98 8.50 -2.20
C LEU A 20 2.13 7.46 -3.31
N CYS A 21 2.09 6.18 -2.94
CA CYS A 21 2.25 5.03 -3.83
C CYS A 21 1.01 4.15 -3.80
N SER A 22 0.46 3.83 -4.97
CA SER A 22 -0.58 2.81 -5.11
C SER A 22 0.03 1.51 -5.63
N ALA A 23 -0.19 0.43 -4.90
CA ALA A 23 0.25 -0.92 -5.24
C ALA A 23 -0.95 -1.83 -5.52
N SER A 24 -1.03 -2.34 -6.74
CA SER A 24 -2.03 -3.34 -7.12
C SER A 24 -1.47 -4.75 -7.04
N PHE A 25 -2.29 -5.69 -6.55
CA PHE A 25 -1.96 -7.10 -6.40
C PHE A 25 -2.99 -8.00 -7.06
N ASP A 26 -2.57 -9.18 -7.48
CA ASP A 26 -3.48 -10.19 -8.07
C ASP A 26 -4.41 -10.82 -7.01
N ASP A 27 -3.93 -10.94 -5.77
CA ASP A 27 -4.65 -11.56 -4.66
C ASP A 27 -4.31 -10.90 -3.31
N ALA A 28 -5.17 -11.12 -2.31
CA ALA A 28 -5.05 -10.50 -0.99
C ALA A 28 -3.93 -11.11 -0.13
N ILE A 29 -3.56 -12.38 -0.36
CA ILE A 29 -2.51 -13.07 0.39
C ILE A 29 -1.17 -12.46 0.03
N THR A 30 -0.85 -12.41 -1.27
CA THR A 30 0.38 -11.81 -1.80
C THR A 30 0.56 -10.36 -1.34
N LYS A 31 -0.52 -9.57 -1.36
CA LYS A 31 -0.56 -8.18 -0.83
C LYS A 31 -0.16 -8.13 0.65
N THR A 32 -0.78 -8.97 1.48
CA THR A 32 -0.54 -9.00 2.93
C THR A 32 0.92 -9.38 3.25
N TYR A 33 1.43 -10.43 2.59
CA TYR A 33 2.83 -10.84 2.72
C TYR A 33 3.79 -9.76 2.23
N PHE A 34 3.46 -9.07 1.13
CA PHE A 34 4.26 -7.96 0.63
C PHE A 34 4.41 -6.87 1.68
N PHE A 35 3.32 -6.35 2.25
CA PHE A 35 3.40 -5.30 3.26
C PHE A 35 4.03 -5.77 4.58
N HIS A 36 3.81 -7.02 4.98
CA HIS A 36 4.51 -7.61 6.11
C HIS A 36 6.03 -7.55 5.93
N LYS A 37 6.53 -7.91 4.74
CA LYS A 37 7.97 -7.80 4.42
C LYS A 37 8.46 -6.36 4.36
N ILE A 38 7.67 -5.42 3.85
CA ILE A 38 8.03 -3.99 3.89
C ILE A 38 8.34 -3.56 5.32
N GLY A 39 7.49 -3.95 6.29
CA GLY A 39 7.74 -3.66 7.70
C GLY A 39 9.01 -4.34 8.26
N GLN A 40 9.36 -5.54 7.79
CA GLN A 40 10.55 -6.26 8.25
C GLN A 40 11.87 -5.73 7.67
N ILE A 41 11.85 -5.26 6.43
CA ILE A 41 13.06 -4.91 5.68
C ILE A 41 13.52 -3.48 5.97
N PHE A 42 12.58 -2.56 6.22
CA PHE A 42 12.90 -1.17 6.43
C PHE A 42 12.87 -0.81 7.91
N ASP A 43 13.96 -0.21 8.38
CA ASP A 43 14.07 0.32 9.75
C ASP A 43 13.45 1.74 9.84
N ILE A 44 12.19 1.86 9.40
CA ILE A 44 11.38 3.08 9.46
C ILE A 44 10.09 2.71 10.20
N PRO A 45 9.66 3.51 11.20
CA PRO A 45 8.39 3.28 11.88
C PRO A 45 7.22 3.17 10.89
N LEU A 46 6.43 2.10 11.01
CA LEU A 46 5.36 1.78 10.09
C LEU A 46 4.01 1.82 10.80
N VAL A 47 3.07 2.61 10.28
CA VAL A 47 1.67 2.59 10.70
C VAL A 47 0.88 1.75 9.70
N TYR A 48 0.32 0.63 10.15
CA TYR A 48 -0.41 -0.32 9.31
C TYR A 48 -1.90 -0.21 9.56
N TYR A 49 -2.64 0.26 8.57
CA TYR A 49 -4.10 0.25 8.59
C TYR A 49 -4.62 -1.04 7.98
N ASP A 50 -5.15 -1.94 8.80
CA ASP A 50 -5.75 -3.21 8.39
C ASP A 50 -7.29 -3.08 8.33
N PHE A 51 -7.78 -2.61 7.19
CA PHE A 51 -9.20 -2.42 6.89
C PHE A 51 -9.92 -3.72 6.49
N ASP A 52 -9.21 -4.75 6.03
CA ASP A 52 -9.82 -6.04 5.65
C ASP A 52 -9.57 -7.17 6.67
N LEU A 53 -8.87 -6.87 7.77
CA LEU A 53 -8.61 -7.74 8.93
C LEU A 53 -7.76 -8.98 8.59
N LEU A 54 -7.19 -9.05 7.39
CA LEU A 54 -6.42 -10.22 6.97
C LEU A 54 -5.05 -10.25 7.66
N TYR A 55 -4.38 -9.11 7.75
CA TYR A 55 -3.06 -9.02 8.38
C TYR A 55 -3.13 -9.31 9.88
N SER A 56 -4.06 -8.67 10.59
CA SER A 56 -4.31 -8.92 12.00
C SER A 56 -4.79 -10.34 12.28
N GLY A 57 -5.59 -10.93 11.38
CA GLY A 57 -5.95 -12.35 11.42
C GLY A 57 -4.73 -13.27 11.34
N TYR A 58 -3.79 -12.99 10.43
CA TYR A 58 -2.55 -13.77 10.30
C TYR A 58 -1.63 -13.63 11.51
N LEU A 59 -1.54 -12.44 12.12
CA LEU A 59 -0.80 -12.25 13.37
C LEU A 59 -1.45 -13.03 14.52
N GLY A 60 -2.76 -12.95 14.67
CA GLY A 60 -3.51 -13.66 15.72
C GLY A 60 -3.42 -15.19 15.59
N ALA A 61 -3.29 -15.69 14.36
CA ALA A 61 -3.11 -17.11 14.06
C ALA A 61 -1.63 -17.57 14.11
N ASN A 62 -0.68 -16.69 14.43
CA ASN A 62 0.77 -16.95 14.36
C ASN A 62 1.27 -17.41 12.98
N ILE A 63 0.58 -17.05 11.90
CA ILE A 63 1.03 -17.29 10.52
C ILE A 63 2.15 -16.30 10.17
N LEU A 64 1.97 -15.04 10.58
CA LEU A 64 2.98 -13.98 10.46
C LEU A 64 3.48 -13.58 11.85
N SER A 65 4.74 -13.17 11.93
CA SER A 65 5.33 -12.71 13.18
C SER A 65 5.01 -11.23 13.44
N GLN A 66 4.84 -10.85 14.70
CA GLN A 66 4.69 -9.44 15.05
C GLN A 66 6.01 -8.69 14.84
N ASN A 67 5.92 -7.48 14.30
CA ASN A 67 7.06 -6.59 14.12
C ASN A 67 6.94 -5.38 15.06
N LYS A 68 7.96 -5.13 15.87
CA LYS A 68 7.99 -4.03 16.86
C LYS A 68 7.98 -2.64 16.21
N ASN A 69 8.45 -2.54 14.97
CA ASN A 69 8.45 -1.30 14.19
C ASN A 69 7.08 -1.02 13.54
N VAL A 70 6.11 -1.93 13.70
CA VAL A 70 4.76 -1.81 13.10
C VAL A 70 3.74 -1.50 14.19
N GLU A 71 3.14 -0.31 14.09
CA GLU A 71 1.92 0.07 14.79
C GLU A 71 0.71 -0.39 13.97
N LEU A 72 -0.01 -1.39 14.49
CA LEU A 72 -1.19 -1.95 13.82
C LEU A 72 -2.46 -1.22 14.26
N LEU A 73 -3.23 -0.74 13.28
CA LEU A 73 -4.52 -0.10 13.47
C LEU A 73 -5.59 -0.89 12.69
N ASN A 74 -6.63 -1.33 13.40
CA ASN A 74 -7.79 -2.02 12.83
C ASN A 74 -9.03 -1.12 12.95
N PRO A 75 -9.07 0.01 12.21
CA PRO A 75 -10.08 1.02 12.44
C PRO A 75 -11.48 0.54 12.02
N LYS A 76 -12.46 0.87 12.85
CA LYS A 76 -13.89 0.71 12.53
C LYS A 76 -14.51 2.10 12.44
N GLU A 77 -15.43 2.43 13.34
CA GLU A 77 -16.09 3.75 13.36
C GLU A 77 -15.13 4.90 13.71
N ASN A 78 -14.04 4.60 14.42
CA ASN A 78 -13.02 5.56 14.85
C ASN A 78 -11.99 5.92 13.78
N TRP A 79 -12.12 5.43 12.54
CA TRP A 79 -11.13 5.60 11.47
C TRP A 79 -10.74 7.06 11.22
N ARG A 80 -11.67 8.01 11.39
CA ARG A 80 -11.41 9.44 11.19
C ARG A 80 -10.39 9.98 12.20
N ASN A 81 -10.51 9.57 13.45
CA ASN A 81 -9.64 10.03 14.53
C ASN A 81 -8.24 9.47 14.33
N THR A 82 -8.12 8.16 14.08
CA THR A 82 -6.83 7.51 13.86
C THR A 82 -6.13 8.08 12.61
N VAL A 83 -6.89 8.36 11.54
CA VAL A 83 -6.36 9.03 10.34
C VAL A 83 -5.84 10.42 10.67
N GLY A 84 -6.58 11.22 11.44
CA GLY A 84 -6.13 12.55 11.88
C GLY A 84 -4.85 12.51 12.70
N GLU A 85 -4.78 11.58 13.66
CA GLU A 85 -3.57 11.35 14.48
C GLU A 85 -2.38 10.89 13.62
N THR A 86 -2.61 10.03 12.63
CA THR A 86 -1.57 9.59 11.70
C THR A 86 -1.09 10.75 10.84
N ILE A 87 -1.98 11.59 10.32
CA ILE A 87 -1.64 12.78 9.54
C ILE A 87 -0.75 13.72 10.36
N ASP A 88 -1.09 13.97 11.62
CA ASP A 88 -0.27 14.78 12.52
C ASP A 88 1.12 14.14 12.74
N LYS A 89 1.15 12.83 13.04
CA LYS A 89 2.37 12.05 13.25
C LYS A 89 3.32 12.10 12.04
N ILE A 90 2.82 11.77 10.85
CA ILE A 90 3.62 11.74 9.61
C ILE A 90 3.95 13.11 9.05
N SER A 91 3.43 14.19 9.64
CA SER A 91 3.83 15.55 9.30
C SER A 91 5.08 16.01 10.06
N LYS A 92 5.44 15.29 11.13
CA LYS A 92 6.52 15.66 12.07
C LYS A 92 7.71 14.73 11.98
N GLN A 93 7.48 13.46 11.67
CA GLN A 93 8.50 12.42 11.70
C GLN A 93 8.31 11.45 10.54
N LYS A 94 9.43 10.94 10.02
CA LYS A 94 9.45 9.99 8.92
C LYS A 94 8.76 8.67 9.31
N HIS A 95 7.75 8.30 8.54
CA HIS A 95 7.00 7.06 8.71
C HIS A 95 6.73 6.40 7.34
N ILE A 96 6.47 5.10 7.37
CA ILE A 96 5.75 4.40 6.30
C ILE A 96 4.30 4.24 6.78
N VAL A 97 3.33 4.66 5.98
CA VAL A 97 1.91 4.39 6.24
C VAL A 97 1.44 3.37 5.22
N VAL A 98 0.93 2.23 5.68
CA VAL A 98 0.30 1.24 4.81
C VAL A 98 -1.22 1.33 4.97
N ILE A 99 -1.93 1.53 3.87
CA ILE A 99 -3.39 1.42 3.79
C ILE A 99 -3.73 0.08 3.17
N ASP A 100 -4.04 -0.91 4.01
CA ASP A 100 -4.33 -2.27 3.62
C ASP A 100 -5.77 -2.70 3.95
N SER A 101 -6.72 -2.74 3.03
CA SER A 101 -6.63 -2.33 1.63
C SER A 101 -7.55 -1.17 1.33
N LEU A 102 -7.32 -0.54 0.17
CA LEU A 102 -8.26 0.39 -0.44
C LEU A 102 -9.63 -0.26 -0.64
N ASN A 103 -9.68 -1.56 -0.97
CA ASN A 103 -10.91 -2.32 -1.08
C ASN A 103 -11.67 -2.34 0.27
N GLY A 104 -10.98 -2.70 1.36
CA GLY A 104 -11.55 -2.68 2.72
C GLY A 104 -11.99 -1.27 3.15
N PHE A 105 -11.20 -0.24 2.82
CA PHE A 105 -11.54 1.13 3.17
C PHE A 105 -12.80 1.63 2.43
N PHE A 106 -12.98 1.26 1.16
CA PHE A 106 -14.24 1.51 0.46
C PHE A 106 -15.42 0.75 1.09
N THR A 107 -15.22 -0.51 1.50
CA THR A 107 -16.25 -1.31 2.16
C THR A 107 -16.74 -0.66 3.45
N LEU A 108 -15.84 -0.07 4.25
CA LEU A 108 -16.18 0.69 5.46
C LEU A 108 -17.11 1.88 5.20
N LEU A 109 -17.13 2.39 3.96
CA LEU A 109 -17.91 3.56 3.55
C LEU A 109 -19.00 3.20 2.51
N THR A 110 -19.41 1.94 2.40
CA THR A 110 -20.33 1.45 1.35
C THR A 110 -21.63 2.24 1.30
N ASP A 111 -22.21 2.58 2.46
CA ASP A 111 -23.48 3.32 2.54
C ASP A 111 -23.33 4.84 2.32
N ASN A 112 -22.09 5.31 2.16
CA ASN A 112 -21.80 6.72 1.95
C ASN A 112 -21.66 7.02 0.44
N LYS A 113 -22.59 7.81 -0.09
CA LYS A 113 -22.60 8.25 -1.50
C LYS A 113 -21.34 9.03 -1.90
N ASP A 114 -20.67 9.67 -0.93
CA ASP A 114 -19.45 10.46 -1.11
C ASP A 114 -18.16 9.69 -0.76
N SER A 115 -18.23 8.38 -0.51
CA SER A 115 -17.09 7.52 -0.17
C SER A 115 -15.87 7.73 -1.07
N GLY A 116 -16.05 7.92 -2.38
CA GLY A 116 -14.96 8.22 -3.32
C GLY A 116 -14.28 9.56 -3.04
N ARG A 117 -15.05 10.61 -2.75
CA ARG A 117 -14.53 11.95 -2.43
C ARG A 117 -13.82 11.93 -1.08
N ILE A 118 -14.40 11.25 -0.10
CA ILE A 118 -13.84 11.10 1.25
C ILE A 118 -12.48 10.42 1.19
N ILE A 119 -12.39 9.26 0.55
CA ILE A 119 -11.13 8.52 0.43
C ILE A 119 -10.09 9.34 -0.33
N ASN A 120 -10.46 9.96 -1.46
CA ASN A 120 -9.53 10.81 -2.20
C ASN A 120 -9.00 11.97 -1.33
N THR A 121 -9.86 12.61 -0.56
CA THR A 121 -9.48 13.70 0.36
C THR A 121 -8.50 13.21 1.42
N VAL A 122 -8.78 12.06 2.04
CA VAL A 122 -7.88 11.44 3.02
C VAL A 122 -6.51 11.15 2.42
N LEU A 123 -6.47 10.53 1.24
CA LEU A 123 -5.21 10.18 0.57
C LEU A 123 -4.41 11.43 0.20
N ILE A 124 -5.05 12.49 -0.29
CA ILE A 124 -4.40 13.78 -0.59
C ILE A 124 -3.86 14.43 0.69
N MET A 125 -4.64 14.41 1.78
CA MET A 125 -4.20 14.98 3.07
C MET A 125 -3.00 14.21 3.64
N MET A 126 -3.04 12.87 3.61
CA MET A 126 -1.90 12.05 4.04
C MET A 126 -0.67 12.31 3.17
N ALA A 127 -0.82 12.33 1.84
CA ALA A 127 0.28 12.64 0.93
C ALA A 127 0.89 14.02 1.21
N SER A 128 0.06 15.03 1.43
CA SER A 128 0.51 16.39 1.74
C SER A 128 1.19 16.50 3.11
N ALA A 129 0.79 15.70 4.10
CA ALA A 129 1.48 15.64 5.38
C ALA A 129 2.83 14.92 5.23
N ALA A 130 2.84 13.82 4.48
CA ALA A 130 4.01 12.98 4.29
C ALA A 130 5.18 13.72 3.63
N THR A 131 4.91 14.70 2.74
CA THR A 131 5.98 15.54 2.14
C THR A 131 6.78 16.35 3.16
N LYS A 132 6.22 16.65 4.34
CA LYS A 132 6.86 17.51 5.36
C LYS A 132 8.00 16.80 6.09
N SER A 133 7.98 15.47 6.15
CA SER A 133 8.95 14.68 6.93
C SER A 133 9.52 13.50 6.15
N ASP A 134 9.46 13.53 4.82
CA ASP A 134 9.94 12.45 3.95
C ASP A 134 9.29 11.08 4.26
N SER A 135 8.01 11.12 4.64
CA SER A 135 7.21 9.92 4.88
C SER A 135 6.64 9.38 3.57
N THR A 136 6.25 8.11 3.55
CA THR A 136 5.64 7.45 2.38
C THR A 136 4.31 6.83 2.76
N VAL A 137 3.28 7.08 1.96
CA VAL A 137 1.95 6.46 2.08
C VAL A 137 1.80 5.43 0.98
N LEU A 138 1.69 4.15 1.34
CA LEU A 138 1.57 3.01 0.44
C LEU A 138 0.15 2.42 0.55
N ILE A 139 -0.57 2.40 -0.57
CA ILE A 139 -1.96 1.95 -0.63
C ILE A 139 -2.00 0.61 -1.35
N GLY A 140 -2.51 -0.43 -0.67
CA GLY A 140 -2.72 -1.74 -1.26
C GLY A 140 -4.11 -1.90 -1.83
N SER A 141 -4.21 -2.52 -2.99
CA SER A 141 -5.50 -2.96 -3.55
C SER A 141 -5.38 -4.27 -4.29
N THR A 142 -6.44 -5.08 -4.24
CA THR A 142 -6.65 -6.09 -5.27
C THR A 142 -7.33 -5.39 -6.43
N ALA A 143 -6.60 -5.24 -7.55
CA ALA A 143 -7.05 -4.45 -8.69
C ALA A 143 -6.76 -5.16 -10.01
N LYS A 144 -7.72 -5.10 -10.93
CA LYS A 144 -7.56 -5.59 -12.30
C LYS A 144 -7.42 -4.40 -13.25
N SER A 145 -6.44 -4.48 -14.14
CA SER A 145 -6.38 -3.57 -15.28
C SER A 145 -7.37 -4.05 -16.34
N LYS A 146 -8.13 -3.13 -16.92
CA LYS A 146 -8.96 -3.37 -18.10
C LYS A 146 -8.34 -2.59 -19.25
N ASN A 147 -8.12 -3.24 -20.40
CA ASN A 147 -7.48 -2.63 -21.58
C ASN A 147 -8.05 -1.23 -21.86
N ASN A 148 -7.17 -0.22 -21.86
CA ASN A 148 -7.42 1.21 -22.09
C ASN A 148 -8.30 1.96 -21.06
N ASP A 149 -8.91 1.29 -20.07
CA ASP A 149 -9.86 1.91 -19.13
C ASP A 149 -9.27 2.23 -17.74
N GLY A 150 -8.02 1.79 -17.50
CA GLY A 150 -7.30 1.95 -16.24
C GLY A 150 -7.49 0.79 -15.26
N TRP A 151 -7.17 1.03 -13.99
CA TRP A 151 -7.24 0.03 -12.92
C TRP A 151 -8.55 0.10 -12.17
N PHE A 152 -9.14 -1.06 -11.89
CA PHE A 152 -10.43 -1.19 -11.21
C PHE A 152 -10.35 -2.13 -10.02
N LEU A 153 -11.07 -1.78 -8.96
CA LEU A 153 -11.29 -2.59 -7.77
C LEU A 153 -12.40 -3.61 -8.06
N PRO A 154 -12.09 -4.91 -8.20
CA PRO A 154 -13.08 -5.95 -8.44
C PRO A 154 -14.07 -6.02 -7.27
N GLY A 155 -15.33 -6.36 -7.57
CA GLY A 155 -16.41 -6.45 -6.57
C GLY A 155 -17.02 -5.11 -6.15
N ILE A 156 -16.25 -4.01 -6.21
CA ILE A 156 -16.71 -2.66 -5.83
C ILE A 156 -17.06 -1.82 -7.07
N GLY A 157 -16.54 -2.18 -8.25
CA GLY A 157 -16.85 -1.52 -9.52
C GLY A 157 -16.27 -0.11 -9.64
N ARG A 158 -15.30 0.24 -8.80
CA ARG A 158 -14.66 1.57 -8.78
C ARG A 158 -13.29 1.56 -9.42
N LYS A 159 -12.93 2.67 -10.07
CA LYS A 159 -11.55 2.91 -10.52
C LYS A 159 -10.64 3.09 -9.30
N VAL A 160 -9.41 2.59 -9.39
CA VAL A 160 -8.36 2.93 -8.41
C VAL A 160 -8.12 4.43 -8.49
N VAL A 161 -8.00 5.07 -7.33
CA VAL A 161 -7.76 6.52 -7.23
C VAL A 161 -6.44 6.84 -7.94
N GLN A 162 -6.48 7.68 -8.98
CA GLN A 162 -5.29 8.18 -9.65
C GLN A 162 -5.12 9.67 -9.32
N ILE A 163 -4.06 9.99 -8.58
CA ILE A 163 -3.70 11.36 -8.23
C ILE A 163 -2.42 11.71 -9.02
N PRO A 164 -2.32 12.88 -9.69
CA PRO A 164 -1.17 13.24 -10.55
C PRO A 164 0.22 13.26 -9.90
N LYS A 165 0.31 13.04 -8.58
CA LYS A 165 1.57 12.94 -7.81
C LYS A 165 1.77 11.56 -7.19
N MET A 166 1.00 10.58 -7.61
CA MET A 166 1.05 9.22 -7.10
C MET A 166 1.88 8.34 -8.04
N ASN A 167 2.83 7.58 -7.50
CA ASN A 167 3.46 6.49 -8.26
C ASN A 167 2.54 5.27 -8.24
N PHE A 168 2.43 4.59 -9.38
CA PHE A 168 1.65 3.38 -9.51
C PHE A 168 2.56 2.19 -9.76
N ILE A 169 2.40 1.14 -8.93
CA ILE A 169 3.11 -0.12 -9.07
C ILE A 169 2.12 -1.29 -9.09
N SER A 170 2.52 -2.39 -9.70
CA SER A 170 1.83 -3.66 -9.56
C SER A 170 2.80 -4.74 -9.15
N VAL A 171 2.37 -5.59 -8.23
CA VAL A 171 3.14 -6.73 -7.76
C VAL A 171 2.39 -7.99 -8.15
N ARG A 172 2.97 -8.76 -9.09
CA ARG A 172 2.28 -9.88 -9.76
C ARG A 172 3.16 -11.11 -9.85
N LYS A 173 2.55 -12.29 -9.83
CA LYS A 173 3.27 -13.55 -10.11
C LYS A 173 3.38 -13.73 -11.62
N GLN A 174 4.62 -13.85 -12.13
CA GLN A 174 4.93 -14.18 -13.52
C GLN A 174 5.94 -15.32 -13.53
N ASN A 175 5.63 -16.41 -14.23
CA ASN A 175 6.48 -17.60 -14.35
C ASN A 175 6.96 -18.15 -12.99
N GLY A 176 6.07 -18.14 -11.98
CA GLY A 176 6.39 -18.62 -10.63
C GLY A 176 7.15 -17.63 -9.74
N ALA A 177 7.58 -16.48 -10.26
CA ALA A 177 8.28 -15.44 -9.49
C ALA A 177 7.43 -14.19 -9.30
N LEU A 178 7.56 -13.54 -8.14
CA LEU A 178 6.92 -12.25 -7.89
C LEU A 178 7.70 -11.13 -8.60
N ASN A 179 7.01 -10.27 -9.34
CA ASN A 179 7.60 -9.16 -10.06
C ASN A 179 6.95 -7.85 -9.62
N LEU A 180 7.78 -6.85 -9.33
CA LEU A 180 7.36 -5.47 -9.15
C LEU A 180 7.45 -4.78 -10.51
N ILE A 181 6.33 -4.21 -10.95
CA ILE A 181 6.23 -3.47 -12.20
C ILE A 181 5.88 -2.03 -11.84
N SER A 182 6.69 -1.08 -12.27
CA SER A 182 6.39 0.35 -12.16
C SER A 182 5.73 0.83 -13.44
N TRP A 183 4.75 1.71 -13.31
CA TRP A 183 3.98 2.24 -14.43
C TRP A 183 4.21 3.73 -14.60
N ASN A 184 4.14 4.20 -15.85
CA ASN A 184 4.07 5.61 -16.19
C ASN A 184 2.61 6.11 -16.11
N ASP A 185 2.41 7.43 -16.15
CA ASP A 185 1.08 8.05 -16.08
C ASP A 185 0.17 7.67 -17.27
N ASP A 186 0.77 7.30 -18.41
CA ASP A 186 0.06 6.79 -19.59
C ASP A 186 -0.29 5.29 -19.51
N ASN A 187 -0.05 4.65 -18.35
CA ASN A 187 -0.16 3.21 -18.10
C ASN A 187 0.79 2.33 -18.94
N SER A 188 1.85 2.89 -19.53
CA SER A 188 2.95 2.08 -20.07
C SER A 188 3.86 1.57 -18.94
N VAL A 189 4.54 0.45 -19.18
CA VAL A 189 5.49 -0.11 -18.21
C VAL A 189 6.75 0.75 -18.20
N LYS A 190 7.09 1.31 -17.04
CA LYS A 190 8.34 2.05 -16.81
C LYS A 190 9.52 1.09 -16.66
N PHE A 191 9.36 0.08 -15.81
CA PHE A 191 10.29 -1.05 -15.68
C PHE A 191 9.62 -2.24 -14.97
N SER A 192 10.26 -3.41 -15.05
CA SER A 192 9.90 -4.61 -14.28
C SER A 192 11.13 -5.10 -13.52
N LEU A 193 10.94 -5.44 -12.25
CA LEU A 193 11.96 -5.94 -11.33
C LEU A 193 11.49 -7.27 -10.74
N PRO A 194 12.19 -8.39 -10.99
CA PRO A 194 11.90 -9.62 -10.27
C PRO A 194 12.26 -9.45 -8.79
N ILE A 195 11.31 -9.73 -7.91
CA ILE A 195 11.53 -9.77 -6.48
C ILE A 195 12.00 -11.19 -6.13
N THR A 196 13.31 -11.38 -6.15
CA THR A 196 13.95 -12.64 -5.74
C THR A 196 14.33 -12.57 -4.26
N ASN A 197 14.16 -13.67 -3.53
CA ASN A 197 14.62 -13.84 -2.13
C ASN A 197 13.95 -12.94 -1.08
N LEU A 198 12.76 -12.39 -1.37
CA LEU A 198 11.83 -12.04 -0.31
C LEU A 198 10.92 -13.25 -0.16
N ASP A 199 11.19 -14.09 0.85
CA ASP A 199 10.38 -15.29 1.11
C ASP A 199 8.94 -14.85 1.42
N PHE A 200 8.09 -14.80 0.39
CA PHE A 200 6.66 -14.56 0.50
C PHE A 200 5.87 -15.88 0.56
N GLU A 201 6.57 -16.99 0.81
CA GLU A 201 6.00 -18.30 1.14
C GLU A 201 5.62 -18.37 2.62
#